data_AF-A0A0Q4BDQ5-F1
#
_entry.id   AF-A0A0Q4BDQ5-F1
#
_cell.length_a   1.000
_cell.length_b   1.000
_cell.length_c   1.000
_cell.angle_alpha   90.00
_cell.angle_beta   90.00
_cell.angle_gamma   90.00
#
_symmetry.space_group_name_H-M   'P 1'
#
loop_
_entity.id
_entity.type
_entity.pdbx_description
1 polymer ?
#
loop_
_entity_poly.entity_id
_entity_poly.type
_entity_poly.pdbx_seq_one_letter_code
_entity_poly.pdbx_strand_id
1 'polypeptide(L)'
;MLHILRDPISERMNGAGTVRELPWTGHVGKEADRDLMGVGERVGNAVAIAFIVFFAFLLLYLQGRGYIFSAEFSDVDAVLLYGLVLFGIVPNLVRAVTGRRNLGRLFDIIDGLLFLVVGAYFLNKFPFHFDDLYTVLPDDVQGLFSWFDDAIFRLLLQIALVITAISVVYQSILYVLVRNELRERGSGGSG
;
A
#
# COMPACT_ATOMS: atom_id res chain seq x y z
N MET A 1 22.73 -73.90 9.73
CA MET A 1 21.87 -73.54 8.60
C MET A 1 20.53 -73.06 9.19
N LEU A 2 20.47 -71.78 9.59
CA LEU A 2 19.27 -71.14 10.12
C LEU A 2 19.12 -69.80 9.41
N HIS A 3 18.10 -69.71 8.56
CA HIS A 3 17.69 -68.53 7.82
C HIS A 3 16.96 -67.60 8.80
N ILE A 4 17.58 -66.49 9.18
CA ILE A 4 16.90 -65.40 9.91
C ILE A 4 16.28 -64.48 8.87
N LEU A 5 14.95 -64.51 8.80
CA LEU A 5 14.12 -63.56 8.07
C LEU A 5 14.31 -62.17 8.68
N ARG A 6 14.84 -61.23 7.89
CA ARG A 6 14.91 -59.81 8.24
C ARG A 6 13.63 -59.17 7.72
N ASP A 7 12.79 -58.69 8.65
CA ASP A 7 11.52 -58.03 8.36
C ASP A 7 11.69 -56.77 7.47
N PRO A 8 10.86 -56.58 6.43
CA PRO A 8 10.90 -55.40 5.55
C PRO A 8 10.11 -54.19 6.09
N ILE A 9 9.76 -54.15 7.38
CA ILE A 9 8.82 -53.14 7.92
C ILE A 9 9.52 -51.87 8.42
N SER A 10 10.83 -51.85 8.63
CA SER A 10 11.53 -50.65 9.13
C SER A 10 11.80 -49.56 8.08
N GLU A 11 11.47 -49.79 6.80
CA GLU A 11 11.78 -48.85 5.70
C GLU A 11 10.61 -47.90 5.33
N ARG A 12 9.51 -47.90 6.10
CA ARG A 12 8.31 -47.11 5.81
C ARG A 12 8.09 -45.85 6.67
N MET A 13 9.09 -45.38 7.42
CA MET A 13 8.95 -44.16 8.25
C MET A 13 9.83 -42.98 7.82
N ASN A 14 10.40 -43.01 6.60
CA ASN A 14 11.08 -41.84 5.99
C ASN A 14 10.17 -40.99 5.09
N GLY A 15 8.85 -41.20 5.17
CA GLY A 15 7.85 -40.39 4.50
C GLY A 15 7.27 -39.31 5.40
N ALA A 16 8.11 -38.58 6.15
CA ALA A 16 7.69 -37.28 6.67
C ALA A 16 7.47 -36.41 5.44
N GLY A 17 6.21 -36.35 5.01
CA GLY A 17 5.77 -35.57 3.86
C GLY A 17 6.41 -34.20 3.94
N THR A 18 7.25 -33.94 2.94
CA THR A 18 7.72 -32.63 2.56
C THR A 18 6.59 -31.64 2.81
N VAL A 19 6.74 -30.83 3.87
CA VAL A 19 5.94 -29.62 4.04
C VAL A 19 6.01 -28.96 2.67
N ARG A 20 4.90 -28.95 1.94
CA ARG A 20 4.82 -28.25 0.66
C ARG A 20 5.31 -26.85 0.97
N GLU A 21 6.53 -26.52 0.56
CA GLU A 21 7.04 -25.17 0.66
C GLU A 21 6.00 -24.33 -0.08
N LEU A 22 5.22 -23.55 0.69
CA LEU A 22 4.28 -22.63 0.10
C LEU A 22 5.10 -21.77 -0.87
N PRO A 23 4.59 -21.44 -2.08
CA PRO A 23 5.34 -20.66 -3.06
C PRO A 23 5.81 -19.28 -2.53
N TRP A 24 5.37 -18.92 -1.33
CA TRP A 24 5.71 -17.73 -0.57
C TRP A 24 6.98 -17.85 0.30
N THR A 25 7.46 -19.04 0.68
CA THR A 25 8.58 -19.18 1.64
C THR A 25 9.85 -18.47 1.17
N GLY A 26 10.25 -18.72 -0.08
CA GLY A 26 11.39 -18.05 -0.68
C GLY A 26 11.19 -16.54 -0.90
N HIS A 27 9.96 -16.07 -1.07
CA HIS A 27 9.64 -14.65 -1.20
C HIS A 27 9.67 -13.94 0.16
N VAL A 28 9.05 -14.53 1.19
CA VAL A 28 9.03 -14.01 2.55
C VAL A 28 10.44 -13.90 3.13
N GLY A 29 11.30 -14.90 2.91
CA GLY A 29 12.69 -14.87 3.35
C GLY A 29 13.46 -13.69 2.74
N LYS A 30 13.33 -13.46 1.42
CA LYS A 30 13.95 -12.31 0.73
C LYS A 30 13.41 -10.97 1.23
N GLU A 31 12.12 -10.89 1.53
CA GLU A 31 11.51 -9.69 2.08
C GLU A 31 11.94 -9.41 3.52
N ALA A 32 12.17 -10.46 4.31
CA ALA A 32 12.75 -10.35 5.65
C ALA A 32 14.21 -9.88 5.60
N ASP A 33 15.03 -10.40 4.67
CA ASP A 33 16.42 -9.97 4.47
C ASP A 33 16.52 -8.47 4.13
N ARG A 34 15.50 -7.93 3.45
CA ARG A 34 15.41 -6.52 3.08
C ARG A 34 14.55 -5.68 4.03
N ASP A 35 14.27 -6.18 5.24
CA ASP A 35 13.51 -5.40 6.23
C ASP A 35 14.26 -4.13 6.64
N LEU A 36 15.58 -4.22 6.80
CA LEU A 36 16.43 -3.08 7.09
C LEU A 36 16.72 -2.28 5.82
N MET A 37 16.31 -1.01 5.86
CA MET A 37 16.39 -0.11 4.73
C MET A 37 17.76 0.57 4.66
N GLY A 38 18.36 0.53 3.47
CA GLY A 38 19.57 1.29 3.17
C GLY A 38 19.31 2.81 3.16
N VAL A 39 20.38 3.60 3.22
CA VAL A 39 20.30 5.08 3.22
C VAL A 39 19.54 5.61 2.01
N GLY A 40 19.79 5.07 0.81
CA GLY A 40 19.08 5.48 -0.42
C GLY A 40 17.57 5.23 -0.36
N GLU A 41 17.15 4.09 0.20
CA GLU A 41 15.72 3.79 0.37
C GLU A 41 15.07 4.75 1.38
N ARG A 42 15.78 5.12 2.46
CA ARG A 42 15.29 6.10 3.44
C ARG A 42 15.18 7.51 2.84
N VAL A 43 16.12 7.93 2.01
CA VAL A 43 16.03 9.19 1.25
C VAL A 43 14.82 9.18 0.31
N GLY A 44 14.55 8.06 -0.36
CA GLY A 44 13.35 7.90 -1.18
C GLY A 44 12.05 8.17 -0.42
N ASN A 45 11.97 7.73 0.86
CA ASN A 45 10.82 8.04 1.71
C ASN A 45 10.70 9.53 2.05
N ALA A 46 11.83 10.23 2.26
CA ALA A 46 11.81 11.67 2.49
C ALA A 46 11.31 12.44 1.25
N VAL A 47 11.73 12.02 0.05
CA VAL A 47 11.23 12.57 -1.21
C VAL A 47 9.73 12.32 -1.38
N ALA A 48 9.25 11.12 -1.05
CA ALA A 48 7.82 10.81 -1.07
C ALA A 48 7.01 11.72 -0.14
N ILE A 49 7.51 11.99 1.08
CA ILE A 49 6.87 12.95 2.00
C ILE A 49 6.78 14.34 1.39
N ALA A 50 7.87 14.84 0.80
CA ALA A 50 7.87 16.15 0.15
C ALA A 50 6.86 16.22 -1.00
N PHE A 51 6.76 15.15 -1.79
CA PHE A 51 5.76 15.04 -2.86
C PHE A 51 4.32 15.05 -2.33
N ILE A 52 4.03 14.33 -1.24
CA ILE A 52 2.70 14.33 -0.61
C ILE A 52 2.33 15.73 -0.11
N VAL A 53 3.25 16.42 0.55
CA VAL A 53 3.04 17.80 1.01
C VAL A 53 2.79 18.73 -0.18
N PHE A 54 3.62 18.66 -1.22
CA PHE A 54 3.42 19.42 -2.45
C PHE A 54 2.05 19.16 -3.08
N PHE A 55 1.64 17.89 -3.16
CA PHE A 55 0.34 17.51 -3.71
C PHE A 55 -0.83 18.04 -2.87
N ALA A 56 -0.75 17.98 -1.54
CA ALA A 56 -1.74 18.57 -0.66
C ALA A 56 -1.86 20.09 -0.85
N PHE A 57 -0.74 20.80 -1.00
CA PHE A 57 -0.73 22.23 -1.33
C PHE A 57 -1.33 22.52 -2.70
N LEU A 58 -1.06 21.68 -3.71
CA LEU A 58 -1.66 21.81 -5.03
C LEU A 58 -3.19 21.68 -4.96
N LEU A 59 -3.70 20.68 -4.22
CA LEU A 59 -5.14 20.51 -4.01
C LEU A 59 -5.75 21.73 -3.30
N LEU A 60 -5.10 22.26 -2.26
CA LEU A 60 -5.53 23.49 -1.59
C LEU A 60 -5.55 24.70 -2.52
N TYR A 61 -4.53 24.84 -3.39
CA TYR A 61 -4.49 25.91 -4.39
C TYR A 61 -5.66 25.79 -5.38
N LEU A 62 -5.92 24.58 -5.89
CA LEU A 62 -7.05 24.33 -6.79
C LEU A 62 -8.40 24.55 -6.10
N GLN A 63 -8.51 24.24 -4.80
CA GLN A 63 -9.67 24.56 -3.98
C GLN A 63 -9.91 26.06 -3.86
N GLY A 64 -8.88 26.82 -3.49
CA GLY A 64 -8.99 28.27 -3.34
C GLY A 64 -9.35 29.00 -4.64
N ARG A 65 -9.14 28.35 -5.79
CA ARG A 65 -9.52 28.85 -7.11
C ARG A 65 -10.88 28.35 -7.61
N GLY A 66 -11.50 27.39 -6.92
CA GLY A 66 -12.77 26.80 -7.32
C GLY A 66 -12.70 25.88 -8.54
N TYR A 67 -11.55 25.25 -8.80
CA TYR A 67 -11.35 24.48 -10.04
C TYR A 67 -11.81 23.02 -9.98
N ILE A 68 -11.69 22.34 -8.83
CA ILE A 68 -11.90 20.88 -8.74
C ILE A 68 -12.98 20.45 -7.74
N PHE A 69 -13.55 21.39 -6.99
CA PHE A 69 -14.50 21.12 -5.92
C PHE A 69 -15.84 21.77 -6.23
N SER A 70 -16.92 21.02 -6.04
CA SER A 70 -18.27 21.56 -6.22
C SER A 70 -18.66 22.46 -5.05
N ALA A 71 -19.75 23.21 -5.20
CA ALA A 71 -20.31 24.02 -4.12
C ALA A 71 -20.80 23.19 -2.90
N GLU A 72 -20.95 21.86 -3.07
CA GLU A 72 -21.34 20.93 -2.01
C GLU A 72 -20.16 20.42 -1.19
N PHE A 73 -18.93 20.76 -1.59
CA PHE A 73 -17.71 20.41 -0.87
C PHE A 73 -17.67 21.14 0.47
N SER A 74 -17.77 20.37 1.55
CA SER A 74 -17.87 20.88 2.92
C SER A 74 -16.57 20.74 3.69
N ASP A 75 -16.51 21.33 4.89
CA ASP A 75 -15.38 21.17 5.80
C ASP A 75 -15.12 19.70 6.18
N VAL A 76 -16.18 18.88 6.25
CA VAL A 76 -16.03 17.44 6.49
C VAL A 76 -15.33 16.77 5.31
N ASP A 77 -15.70 17.12 4.08
CA ASP A 77 -15.04 16.59 2.89
C ASP A 77 -13.56 17.00 2.84
N ALA A 78 -13.26 18.25 3.22
CA ALA A 78 -11.89 18.74 3.34
C ALA A 78 -11.09 17.90 4.35
N VAL A 79 -11.64 17.69 5.55
CA VAL A 79 -10.96 16.87 6.58
C VAL A 79 -10.73 15.45 6.08
N LEU A 80 -11.71 14.82 5.42
CA LEU A 80 -11.56 13.47 4.89
C LEU A 80 -10.50 13.40 3.77
N LEU A 81 -10.53 14.33 2.81
CA LEU A 81 -9.59 14.35 1.70
C LEU A 81 -8.17 14.69 2.15
N TYR A 82 -7.99 15.83 2.82
CA TYR A 82 -6.67 16.28 3.25
C TYR A 82 -6.11 15.40 4.37
N GLY A 83 -6.96 14.93 5.28
CA GLY A 83 -6.57 13.99 6.32
C GLY A 83 -6.02 12.70 5.72
N LEU A 84 -6.69 12.14 4.71
CA LEU A 84 -6.23 10.96 4.00
C LEU A 84 -4.91 11.21 3.24
N VAL A 85 -4.85 12.28 2.44
CA VAL A 85 -3.62 12.63 1.68
C VAL A 85 -2.42 12.80 2.61
N LEU A 86 -2.60 13.54 3.71
CA LEU A 86 -1.53 13.78 4.69
C LEU A 86 -1.21 12.54 5.52
N PHE A 87 -2.15 11.61 5.73
CA PHE A 87 -1.86 10.34 6.40
C PHE A 87 -0.83 9.50 5.64
N GLY A 88 -0.77 9.63 4.30
CA GLY A 88 0.27 9.01 3.47
C GLY A 88 1.71 9.37 3.88
N ILE A 89 1.92 10.44 4.67
CA ILE A 89 3.23 10.78 5.25
C ILE A 89 3.65 9.74 6.30
N VAL A 90 2.71 9.21 7.08
CA VAL A 90 2.97 8.33 8.23
C VAL A 90 3.80 7.10 7.87
N PRO A 91 3.42 6.25 6.89
CA PRO A 91 4.22 5.07 6.55
C PRO A 91 5.63 5.42 6.07
N ASN A 92 5.77 6.51 5.30
CA ASN A 92 7.06 6.99 4.81
C ASN A 92 7.94 7.50 5.96
N LEU A 93 7.35 8.23 6.92
CA LEU A 93 8.06 8.72 8.10
C LEU A 93 8.53 7.57 8.98
N VAL A 94 7.67 6.56 9.20
CA VAL A 94 8.02 5.35 9.96
C VAL A 94 9.21 4.65 9.32
N ARG A 95 9.20 4.45 8.00
CA ARG A 95 10.35 3.86 7.27
C ARG A 95 11.60 4.72 7.36
N ALA A 96 11.46 6.04 7.17
CA ALA A 96 12.59 6.97 7.23
C ALA A 96 13.25 6.99 8.61
N VAL A 97 12.46 6.99 9.69
CA VAL A 97 12.96 7.05 11.07
C VAL A 97 13.47 5.70 11.55
N THR A 98 12.68 4.64 11.42
CA THR A 98 13.01 3.33 11.99
C THR A 98 13.93 2.49 11.10
N GLY A 99 13.99 2.80 9.81
CA GLY A 99 14.68 1.98 8.82
C GLY A 99 14.06 0.60 8.63
N ARG A 100 12.84 0.34 9.15
CA ARG A 100 12.17 -0.96 9.05
C ARG A 100 11.03 -0.93 8.06
N ARG A 101 11.14 -1.77 7.03
CA ARG A 101 10.14 -1.89 5.95
C ARG A 101 8.84 -2.50 6.46
N ASN A 102 8.93 -3.57 7.24
CA ASN A 102 7.74 -4.30 7.70
C ASN A 102 6.89 -3.47 8.67
N LEU A 103 7.51 -2.60 9.47
CA LEU A 103 6.74 -1.66 10.30
C LEU A 103 6.01 -0.62 9.44
N GLY A 104 6.65 -0.12 8.38
CA GLY A 104 5.99 0.74 7.39
C GLY A 104 4.77 0.08 6.73
N ARG A 105 4.85 -1.22 6.40
CA ARG A 105 3.72 -1.98 5.80
C ARG A 105 2.47 -1.95 6.67
N LEU A 106 2.61 -2.00 7.99
CA LEU A 106 1.47 -1.86 8.89
C LEU A 106 0.72 -0.55 8.67
N PHE A 107 1.45 0.54 8.47
CA PHE A 107 0.87 1.85 8.22
C PHE A 107 0.35 1.98 6.78
N ASP A 108 0.96 1.33 5.79
CA ASP A 108 0.37 1.24 4.43
C ASP A 108 -0.99 0.53 4.47
N ILE A 109 -1.13 -0.52 5.28
CA ILE A 109 -2.40 -1.23 5.44
C ILE A 109 -3.47 -0.30 6.03
N ILE A 110 -3.12 0.44 7.08
CA ILE A 110 -4.03 1.42 7.71
C ILE A 110 -4.42 2.51 6.71
N ASP A 111 -3.44 3.08 6.00
CA ASP A 111 -3.65 4.10 4.96
C ASP A 111 -4.57 3.58 3.85
N GLY A 112 -4.32 2.35 3.37
CA GLY A 112 -5.18 1.70 2.38
C GLY A 112 -6.61 1.48 2.88
N LEU A 113 -6.81 1.08 4.14
CA LEU A 113 -8.14 0.94 4.73
C LEU A 113 -8.85 2.29 4.84
N LEU A 114 -8.15 3.35 5.26
CA LEU A 114 -8.68 4.71 5.30
C LEU A 114 -9.08 5.17 3.88
N PHE A 115 -8.22 4.92 2.88
CA PHE A 115 -8.50 5.23 1.48
C PHE A 115 -9.76 4.51 0.99
N LEU A 116 -9.95 3.24 1.37
CA LEU A 116 -11.15 2.50 1.00
C LEU A 116 -12.43 3.13 1.56
N VAL A 117 -12.41 3.50 2.85
CA VAL A 117 -13.58 4.11 3.51
C VAL A 117 -13.88 5.50 2.94
N VAL A 118 -12.86 6.36 2.86
CA VAL A 118 -12.99 7.73 2.36
C VAL A 118 -13.31 7.77 0.87
N GLY A 119 -12.67 6.92 0.07
CA GLY A 119 -12.96 6.83 -1.36
C GLY A 119 -14.36 6.28 -1.64
N ALA A 120 -14.85 5.31 -0.85
CA ALA A 120 -16.25 4.87 -0.95
C ALA A 120 -17.23 5.99 -0.60
N TYR A 121 -16.93 6.78 0.44
CA TYR A 121 -17.68 7.99 0.78
C TYR A 121 -17.75 8.96 -0.40
N PHE A 122 -16.61 9.26 -1.02
CA PHE A 122 -16.54 10.15 -2.17
C PHE A 122 -17.16 9.58 -3.45
N LEU A 123 -17.21 8.26 -3.65
CA LEU A 123 -17.98 7.71 -4.77
C LEU A 123 -19.48 7.91 -4.61
N ASN A 124 -19.98 7.90 -3.37
CA ASN A 124 -21.39 8.07 -3.09
C ASN A 124 -21.83 9.55 -3.15
N LYS A 125 -21.12 10.43 -2.44
CA LYS A 125 -21.42 11.86 -2.39
C LYS A 125 -20.90 12.62 -3.61
N PHE A 126 -19.67 12.31 -4.02
CA PHE A 126 -18.90 12.93 -5.10
C PHE A 126 -18.97 14.47 -5.15
N PRO A 127 -18.27 15.16 -4.23
CA PRO A 127 -18.27 16.62 -4.14
C PRO A 127 -17.20 17.26 -5.04
N PHE A 128 -16.88 16.66 -6.19
CA PHE A 128 -15.86 17.15 -7.13
C PHE A 128 -16.51 17.70 -8.40
N HIS A 129 -15.79 18.59 -9.08
CA HIS A 129 -16.19 19.17 -10.37
C HIS A 129 -14.94 19.29 -11.27
N PHE A 130 -14.72 18.31 -12.12
CA PHE A 130 -13.54 18.19 -12.99
C PHE A 130 -13.78 18.62 -14.42
N ASP A 131 -15.04 18.88 -14.80
CA ASP A 131 -15.43 19.20 -16.18
C ASP A 131 -14.63 20.37 -16.76
N ASP A 132 -14.25 21.35 -15.93
CA ASP A 132 -13.51 22.53 -16.35
C ASP A 132 -12.02 22.49 -15.97
N LEU A 133 -11.50 21.36 -15.46
CA LEU A 133 -10.12 21.29 -14.97
C LEU A 133 -9.10 21.59 -16.08
N TYR A 134 -9.40 21.19 -17.33
CA TYR A 134 -8.51 21.44 -18.46
C TYR A 134 -8.29 22.94 -18.71
N THR A 135 -9.23 23.81 -18.31
CA THR A 135 -9.12 25.28 -18.49
C THR A 135 -7.99 25.90 -17.66
N VAL A 136 -7.45 25.17 -16.67
CA VAL A 136 -6.26 25.58 -15.89
C VAL A 136 -4.98 25.49 -16.74
N LEU A 137 -4.99 24.69 -17.80
CA LEU A 137 -3.84 24.47 -18.65
C LEU A 137 -3.71 25.54 -19.75
N PRO A 138 -2.49 25.78 -20.28
CA PRO A 138 -2.30 26.65 -21.43
C PRO A 138 -3.15 26.22 -22.64
N ASP A 139 -3.65 27.17 -23.42
CA ASP A 139 -4.58 26.95 -24.54
C ASP A 139 -4.11 25.84 -25.49
N ASP A 140 -2.81 25.78 -25.77
CA ASP A 140 -2.19 24.80 -26.67
C ASP A 140 -2.38 23.33 -26.24
N VAL A 141 -2.62 23.07 -24.95
CA VAL A 141 -2.77 21.71 -24.42
C VAL A 141 -4.17 21.40 -23.90
N GLN A 142 -5.07 22.38 -23.82
CA GLN A 142 -6.45 22.20 -23.32
C GLN A 142 -7.19 21.08 -24.06
N GLY A 143 -7.08 21.05 -25.39
CA GLY A 143 -7.74 20.02 -26.21
C GLY A 143 -7.24 18.59 -25.96
N LEU A 144 -6.03 18.41 -25.41
CA LEU A 144 -5.52 17.08 -25.05
C LEU A 144 -6.13 16.54 -23.76
N PHE A 145 -6.68 17.41 -22.92
CA PHE A 145 -7.19 17.08 -21.58
C PHE A 145 -8.70 17.34 -21.43
N SER A 146 -9.38 17.86 -22.46
CA SER A 146 -10.82 18.13 -22.41
C SER A 146 -11.71 16.89 -22.27
N TRP A 147 -11.16 15.70 -22.43
CA TRP A 147 -11.85 14.43 -22.18
C TRP A 147 -11.85 14.03 -20.70
N PHE A 148 -11.07 14.72 -19.86
CA PHE A 148 -10.94 14.43 -18.45
C PHE A 148 -12.03 15.15 -17.66
N ASP A 149 -13.12 14.43 -17.38
CA ASP A 149 -14.32 14.93 -16.73
C ASP A 149 -14.61 14.19 -15.41
N ASP A 150 -15.75 14.51 -14.79
CA ASP A 150 -16.21 13.85 -13.58
C ASP A 150 -16.40 12.34 -13.73
N ALA A 151 -16.88 11.88 -14.88
CA ALA A 151 -17.15 10.46 -15.13
C ALA A 151 -15.84 9.66 -15.18
N ILE A 152 -14.82 10.21 -15.84
CA ILE A 152 -13.48 9.64 -15.85
C ILE A 152 -12.89 9.60 -14.45
N PHE A 153 -12.99 10.69 -13.67
CA PHE A 153 -12.44 10.68 -12.31
C PHE A 153 -13.15 9.67 -11.40
N ARG A 154 -14.48 9.56 -11.49
CA ARG A 154 -15.26 8.51 -10.78
C ARG A 154 -14.76 7.12 -11.15
N LEU A 155 -14.55 6.85 -12.43
CA LEU A 155 -14.06 5.56 -12.92
C LEU A 155 -12.66 5.27 -12.37
N LEU A 156 -11.76 6.25 -12.40
CA LEU A 156 -10.41 6.11 -11.85
C LEU A 156 -10.43 5.85 -10.34
N LEU A 157 -11.30 6.54 -9.59
CA LEU A 157 -11.47 6.30 -8.16
C LEU A 157 -12.00 4.89 -7.87
N GLN A 158 -12.95 4.38 -8.65
CA GLN A 158 -13.42 2.99 -8.55
C GLN A 158 -12.29 1.98 -8.78
N ILE A 159 -11.51 2.17 -9.84
CA ILE A 159 -10.36 1.31 -10.16
C ILE A 159 -9.34 1.37 -9.02
N ALA A 160 -9.03 2.57 -8.52
CA ALA A 160 -8.11 2.77 -7.40
C ALA A 160 -8.58 2.03 -6.14
N LEU A 161 -9.87 2.09 -5.80
CA LEU A 161 -10.43 1.34 -4.66
C LEU A 161 -10.25 -0.17 -4.81
N VAL A 162 -10.51 -0.73 -5.99
CA VAL A 162 -10.34 -2.17 -6.24
C VAL A 162 -8.87 -2.57 -6.09
N ILE A 163 -7.94 -1.82 -6.69
CA ILE A 163 -6.50 -2.07 -6.59
C ILE A 163 -6.04 -1.96 -5.12
N THR A 164 -6.52 -0.96 -4.39
CA THR A 164 -6.18 -0.78 -2.97
C THR A 164 -6.71 -1.92 -2.12
N ALA A 165 -7.93 -2.42 -2.37
CA ALA A 165 -8.48 -3.56 -1.63
C ALA A 165 -7.61 -4.82 -1.78
N ILE A 166 -7.20 -5.13 -3.02
CA ILE A 166 -6.29 -6.25 -3.28
C ILE A 166 -4.93 -6.01 -2.61
N SER A 167 -4.40 -4.80 -2.70
CA SER A 167 -3.11 -4.42 -2.12
C SER A 167 -3.11 -4.54 -0.60
N VAL A 168 -4.18 -4.12 0.08
CA VAL A 168 -4.34 -4.24 1.54
C VAL A 168 -4.29 -5.70 1.98
N VAL A 169 -4.99 -6.60 1.26
CA VAL A 169 -4.96 -8.04 1.55
C VAL A 169 -3.55 -8.60 1.38
N TYR A 170 -2.90 -8.30 0.25
CA TYR A 170 -1.54 -8.74 -0.03
C TYR A 170 -0.54 -8.26 1.03
N GLN A 171 -0.55 -6.96 1.35
CA GLN A 171 0.34 -6.38 2.35
C GLN A 171 0.08 -6.94 3.74
N SER A 172 -1.17 -7.23 4.10
CA SER A 172 -1.52 -7.84 5.39
C SER A 172 -0.93 -9.23 5.56
N ILE A 173 -1.04 -10.07 4.51
CA ILE A 173 -0.43 -11.41 4.50
C ILE A 173 1.09 -11.27 4.63
N LEU A 174 1.71 -10.43 3.80
CA LEU A 174 3.15 -10.26 3.78
C LEU A 174 3.69 -9.70 5.11
N TYR A 175 2.96 -8.77 5.73
CA TYR A 175 3.30 -8.20 7.03
C TYR A 175 3.39 -9.27 8.11
N VAL A 176 2.38 -10.15 8.21
CA VAL A 176 2.34 -11.21 9.21
C VAL A 176 3.44 -12.25 8.95
N LEU A 177 3.59 -12.69 7.70
CA LEU A 177 4.59 -13.71 7.34
C LEU A 177 6.02 -13.22 7.61
N VAL A 178 6.37 -12.01 7.17
CA VAL A 178 7.70 -11.42 7.41
C VAL A 178 7.93 -11.17 8.90
N ARG A 179 6.90 -10.75 9.65
CA ARG A 179 7.01 -10.57 11.10
C ARG A 179 7.33 -11.88 11.81
N ASN A 180 6.73 -12.98 11.39
CA ASN A 180 6.99 -14.30 11.98
C ASN A 180 8.41 -14.77 11.66
N GLU A 181 8.83 -14.67 10.39
CA GLU A 181 10.19 -14.99 9.95
C GLU A 181 11.26 -14.21 10.75
N LEU A 182 11.08 -12.89 10.91
CA LEU A 182 12.01 -12.05 11.67
C LEU A 182 12.08 -12.46 13.15
N ARG A 183 10.97 -12.93 13.73
CA ARG A 183 10.93 -13.42 15.12
C ARG A 183 11.68 -14.73 15.27
N GLU A 184 11.46 -15.68 14.36
CA GLU A 184 12.13 -16.98 14.37
C GLU A 184 13.65 -16.83 14.29
N ARG A 185 14.14 -15.99 13.38
CA ARG A 185 15.57 -15.66 13.25
C ARG A 185 16.14 -14.99 14.50
N GLY A 186 15.38 -14.09 15.10
CA GLY A 186 15.77 -13.44 16.36
C GLY A 186 15.87 -14.43 17.53
N SER A 187 14.99 -15.42 17.59
CA SER A 187 15.04 -16.47 18.62
C SER A 187 16.12 -17.54 18.38
N GLY A 188 16.46 -17.84 17.13
CA GLY A 188 17.46 -18.85 16.78
C GLY A 188 18.93 -18.42 16.95
N GLY A 189 19.21 -17.13 17.04
CA GLY A 189 20.56 -16.58 17.24
C GLY A 189 21.01 -16.42 18.70
N SER A 190 20.24 -16.97 19.66
CA SER A 190 20.48 -16.80 21.11
C SER A 190 21.03 -18.07 21.80
N GLY A 191 21.51 -19.05 21.03
CA GLY A 191 22.04 -20.33 21.52
C GLY A 191 23.54 -20.47 21.36
#